data_AF-A0A914D4X7-F1
#
_entry.id   AF-A0A914D4X7-F1
#
_cell.length_a   1.000
_cell.length_b   1.000
_cell.length_c   1.000
_cell.angle_alpha   90.00
_cell.angle_beta   90.00
_cell.angle_gamma   90.00
#
_symmetry.space_group_name_H-M   'P 1'
#
loop_
_entity.id
_entity.type
_entity.pdbx_description
1 polymer ?
#
loop_
_entity_poly.entity_id
_entity_poly.type
_entity_poly.pdbx_seq_one_letter_code
_entity_poly.pdbx_strand_id
1 'polypeptide(L)'
;MTTKQLNHLRAKRGDSMEDGLLKEDELPEDGLENARQDNLTEAEKEEERRNALYSSDLFEGDIANPGFSKEFLEDLIKTKQDEQALNDTRVQNSAIRDPYFRWPKVGDLVEIPFVLGNTYSYEQRVIMHKAMAHIRQKTCIRFVPKRSNHKDYIVIRNTKNSCSSSVGRIGNEKYDDV
;
A
#
# COMPACT_ATOMS: atom_id res chain seq x y z
N MET A 1 -25.39 -17.21 -46.10
CA MET A 1 -25.45 -16.12 -45.11
C MET A 1 -25.90 -16.75 -43.80
N THR A 2 -24.98 -17.22 -42.93
CA THR A 2 -24.46 -16.53 -41.72
C THR A 2 -25.61 -16.12 -40.77
N THR A 3 -25.67 -16.46 -39.48
CA THR A 3 -24.70 -17.00 -38.52
C THR A 3 -25.43 -17.47 -37.25
N LYS A 4 -24.92 -18.55 -36.65
CA LYS A 4 -24.73 -18.89 -35.23
C LYS A 4 -25.68 -18.38 -34.12
N GLN A 5 -25.98 -19.37 -33.26
CA GLN A 5 -26.57 -19.32 -31.92
C GLN A 5 -26.04 -18.21 -31.01
N LEU A 6 -26.95 -17.64 -30.20
CA LEU A 6 -26.61 -16.89 -29.00
C LEU A 6 -27.09 -17.68 -27.77
N ASN A 7 -26.17 -18.43 -27.18
CA ASN A 7 -26.28 -19.03 -25.86
C ASN A 7 -24.91 -18.89 -25.18
N HIS A 8 -24.72 -17.89 -24.32
CA HIS A 8 -23.64 -17.73 -23.34
C HIS A 8 -23.74 -16.30 -22.76
N LEU A 9 -23.69 -15.97 -21.47
CA LEU A 9 -23.34 -16.69 -20.24
C LEU A 9 -24.10 -16.02 -19.07
N ARG A 10 -24.67 -16.87 -18.21
CA ARG A 10 -25.11 -16.51 -16.85
C ARG A 10 -23.85 -16.46 -15.98
N ALA A 11 -23.50 -15.30 -15.44
CA ALA A 11 -22.35 -15.16 -14.53
C ALA A 11 -22.54 -16.09 -13.33
N LYS A 12 -21.65 -17.09 -13.19
CA LYS A 12 -21.61 -17.99 -12.04
C LYS A 12 -20.91 -17.29 -10.88
N ARG A 13 -21.53 -17.42 -9.72
CA ARG A 13 -20.98 -17.07 -8.42
C ARG A 13 -19.85 -18.06 -8.10
N GLY A 14 -18.60 -17.58 -8.00
CA GLY A 14 -17.47 -18.39 -7.51
C GLY A 14 -16.28 -18.59 -8.45
N ASP A 15 -15.87 -17.59 -9.24
CA ASP A 15 -14.60 -17.68 -9.97
C ASP A 15 -13.44 -17.27 -9.05
N SER A 16 -12.61 -18.26 -8.72
CA SER A 16 -11.34 -18.07 -8.01
C SER A 16 -10.37 -17.36 -8.95
N MET A 17 -9.95 -16.15 -8.60
CA MET A 17 -8.89 -15.41 -9.30
C MET A 17 -7.51 -16.04 -9.00
N GLU A 18 -7.29 -17.31 -9.37
CA GLU A 18 -5.99 -17.98 -9.13
C GLU A 18 -5.16 -18.34 -10.36
N ASP A 19 -5.67 -18.33 -11.60
CA ASP A 19 -4.84 -18.72 -12.75
C ASP A 19 -4.86 -17.72 -13.92
N GLY A 20 -4.39 -16.50 -13.65
CA GLY A 20 -4.22 -15.46 -14.65
C GLY A 20 -3.00 -14.59 -14.41
N LEU A 21 -1.83 -15.21 -14.19
CA LEU A 21 -0.57 -14.48 -14.08
C LEU A 21 -0.17 -13.97 -15.49
N LEU A 22 -0.55 -12.72 -15.80
CA LEU A 22 0.02 -12.00 -16.94
C LEU A 22 1.55 -11.93 -16.75
N LYS A 23 2.31 -12.27 -17.79
CA LYS A 23 3.78 -12.26 -17.80
C LYS A 23 4.31 -10.85 -17.46
N GLU A 24 5.47 -10.80 -16.80
CA GLU A 24 6.15 -9.54 -16.43
C GLU A 24 6.50 -8.67 -17.65
N ASP A 25 6.56 -9.25 -18.85
CA ASP A 25 7.03 -8.60 -20.09
C ASP A 25 5.99 -7.73 -20.84
N GLU A 26 4.78 -7.59 -20.30
CA GLU A 26 3.73 -6.68 -20.82
C GLU A 26 3.37 -5.62 -19.77
N LEU A 27 4.37 -4.89 -19.29
CA LEU A 27 4.14 -3.64 -18.58
C LEU A 27 4.30 -2.49 -19.59
N PRO A 28 3.22 -1.73 -19.87
CA PRO A 28 3.41 -0.36 -20.30
C PRO A 28 4.20 0.35 -19.19
N GLU A 29 5.35 0.92 -19.54
CA GLU A 29 6.20 1.74 -18.64
C GLU A 29 5.44 2.96 -18.07
N ASP A 30 4.23 3.23 -18.58
CA ASP A 30 3.37 4.37 -18.27
C ASP A 30 1.93 3.95 -17.88
N GLY A 31 1.78 2.95 -17.00
CA GLY A 31 0.48 2.49 -16.51
C GLY A 31 -0.24 3.40 -15.49
N LEU A 32 0.12 4.68 -15.35
CA LEU A 32 -0.55 5.64 -14.46
C LEU A 32 -0.91 6.94 -15.18
N GLU A 33 -1.42 6.83 -16.41
CA GLU A 33 -2.01 7.98 -17.07
C GLU A 33 -3.39 7.60 -17.59
N ASN A 34 -4.39 8.02 -16.82
CA ASN A 34 -5.71 8.49 -17.24
C ASN A 34 -6.80 8.07 -16.25
N ALA A 35 -6.96 8.89 -15.21
CA ALA A 35 -8.23 9.01 -14.51
C ALA A 35 -8.46 10.50 -14.21
N ARG A 36 -9.19 11.17 -15.12
CA ARG A 36 -9.69 12.56 -15.03
C ARG A 36 -8.59 13.64 -14.99
N GLN A 37 -7.88 13.84 -16.10
CA GLN A 37 -7.16 15.08 -16.35
C GLN A 37 -8.16 16.19 -16.75
N ASP A 38 -8.85 16.75 -15.77
CA ASP A 38 -9.58 18.00 -15.95
C ASP A 38 -8.56 19.16 -15.93
N ASN A 39 -8.23 19.73 -17.11
CA ASN A 39 -7.59 21.04 -17.29
C ASN A 39 -6.40 21.43 -16.37
N LEU A 40 -5.45 20.52 -16.10
CA LEU A 40 -4.22 20.86 -15.38
C LEU A 40 -3.01 20.97 -16.32
N THR A 41 -2.20 21.99 -16.11
CA THR A 41 -0.91 22.17 -16.77
C THR A 41 0.09 21.10 -16.31
N GLU A 42 1.11 20.81 -17.13
CA GLU A 42 2.16 19.85 -16.76
C GLU A 42 2.89 20.23 -15.46
N ALA A 43 3.04 21.54 -15.19
CA ALA A 43 3.62 22.03 -13.96
C ALA A 43 2.75 21.69 -12.73
N GLU A 44 1.42 21.82 -12.85
CA GLU A 44 0.48 21.45 -11.77
C GLU A 44 0.46 19.94 -11.55
N LYS A 45 0.51 19.13 -12.63
CA LYS A 45 0.61 17.66 -12.51
C LYS A 45 1.91 17.23 -11.79
N GLU A 46 3.03 17.87 -12.12
CA GLU A 46 4.31 17.59 -11.47
C GLU A 46 4.29 18.01 -9.99
N GLU A 47 3.66 19.13 -9.68
CA GLU A 47 3.44 19.54 -8.29
C GLU A 47 2.56 18.54 -7.53
N GLU A 48 1.47 18.07 -8.11
CA GLU A 48 0.63 17.02 -7.50
C GLU A 48 1.41 15.72 -7.28
N ARG A 49 2.26 15.31 -8.24
CA ARG A 49 3.14 14.15 -8.10
C ARG A 49 4.14 14.32 -6.97
N ARG A 50 4.81 15.47 -6.89
CA ARG A 50 5.77 15.78 -5.81
C ARG A 50 5.09 15.80 -4.45
N ASN A 51 3.91 16.42 -4.35
CA ASN A 51 3.15 16.48 -3.10
C ASN A 51 2.61 15.09 -2.70
N ALA A 52 2.29 14.24 -3.68
CA ALA A 52 1.93 12.85 -3.41
C ALA A 52 3.11 12.03 -2.89
N LEU A 53 4.33 12.32 -3.33
CA LEU A 53 5.53 11.59 -2.90
C LEU A 53 6.09 12.08 -1.56
N TYR A 54 5.92 13.37 -1.24
CA TYR A 54 6.51 13.97 -0.06
C TYR A 54 5.53 14.89 0.66
N SER A 55 5.13 14.49 1.86
CA SER A 55 4.31 15.26 2.79
C SER A 55 5.12 15.73 3.99
N SER A 56 5.22 17.04 4.22
CA SER A 56 5.94 17.61 5.37
C SER A 56 5.37 17.22 6.74
N ASP A 57 4.14 16.72 6.76
CA ASP A 57 3.42 16.37 7.99
C ASP A 57 3.66 14.90 8.40
N LEU A 58 4.36 14.13 7.57
CA LEU A 58 4.66 12.72 7.79
C LEU A 58 6.15 12.50 8.03
N PHE A 59 6.49 11.46 8.80
CA PHE A 59 7.88 11.06 8.99
C PHE A 59 8.46 10.60 7.64
N GLU A 60 9.68 11.05 7.32
CA GLU A 60 10.35 10.80 6.02
C GLU A 60 9.55 11.22 4.76
N GLY A 61 8.43 11.94 4.92
CA GLY A 61 7.57 12.37 3.82
C GLY A 61 6.38 11.44 3.54
N ASP A 62 6.43 10.18 3.93
CA ASP A 62 5.46 9.15 3.53
C ASP A 62 5.10 8.12 4.63
N ILE A 63 5.66 8.25 5.84
CA ILE A 63 5.40 7.35 6.97
C ILE A 63 4.37 7.97 7.94
N ALA A 64 3.22 7.31 8.07
CA ALA A 64 2.05 7.76 8.81
C ALA A 64 1.72 6.89 10.04
N ASN A 65 2.72 6.56 10.86
CA ASN A 65 2.52 5.81 12.10
C ASN A 65 1.87 6.70 13.19
N PRO A 66 0.80 6.26 13.86
CA PRO A 66 0.20 7.00 14.97
C PRO A 66 1.19 7.11 16.13
N GLY A 67 1.34 8.32 16.68
CA GLY A 67 2.32 8.64 17.71
C GLY A 67 3.63 9.21 17.19
N PHE A 68 3.87 9.23 15.87
CA PHE A 68 4.96 10.01 15.25
C PHE A 68 4.49 11.42 14.90
N SER A 69 3.79 12.08 15.83
CA SER A 69 3.36 13.46 15.60
C SER A 69 4.58 14.39 15.59
N LYS A 70 4.44 15.53 14.93
CA LYS A 70 5.46 16.58 14.91
C LYS A 70 5.90 16.96 16.33
N GLU A 71 4.97 16.97 17.28
CA GLU A 71 5.24 17.25 18.70
C GLU A 71 6.11 16.16 19.35
N PHE A 72 5.87 14.89 19.05
CA PHE A 72 6.72 13.79 19.53
C PHE A 72 8.13 13.85 18.94
N LEU A 73 8.24 14.19 17.65
CA LEU A 73 9.52 14.38 16.98
C LEU A 73 10.28 15.60 17.52
N GLU A 74 9.58 16.71 17.79
CA GLU A 74 10.17 17.89 18.42
C GLU A 74 10.67 17.60 19.85
N ASP A 75 9.96 16.77 20.62
CA ASP A 75 10.38 16.35 21.97
C ASP A 75 11.60 15.41 21.93
N LEU A 76 11.67 14.51 20.94
CA LEU A 76 12.85 13.67 20.69
C LEU A 76 14.09 14.48 20.28
N ILE A 77 13.92 15.57 19.55
CA ILE A 77 15.02 16.46 19.15
C ILE A 77 15.48 17.29 20.36
N LYS A 78 14.54 17.77 21.20
CA LYS A 78 14.86 18.54 22.41
C LYS A 78 15.57 17.71 23.48
N THR A 79 15.23 16.42 23.61
CA THR A 79 15.86 15.50 24.58
C THR A 79 17.24 15.02 24.16
N LYS A 80 17.63 15.15 22.88
CA LYS A 80 18.94 14.75 22.35
C LYS A 80 19.98 15.89 22.30
N GLN A 81 20.06 16.70 23.35
CA GLN A 81 21.30 17.43 23.66
C GLN A 81 22.42 16.53 24.19
N ASP A 82 22.36 15.21 23.97
CA ASP A 82 23.50 14.32 24.10
C ASP A 82 24.00 13.96 22.70
N GLU A 83 25.02 14.70 22.23
CA GLU A 83 25.75 14.50 20.96
C GLU A 83 26.35 13.08 20.80
N GLN A 84 26.28 12.21 21.81
CA GLN A 84 26.83 10.85 21.77
C GLN A 84 25.89 9.78 21.21
N ALA A 85 24.62 10.09 20.90
CA ALA A 85 23.73 9.16 20.22
C ALA A 85 23.92 9.11 18.68
N LEU A 86 24.77 9.99 18.11
CA LEU A 86 25.01 10.13 16.67
C LEU A 86 26.20 9.31 16.14
N ASN A 87 26.95 8.64 17.02
CA ASN A 87 28.02 7.71 16.63
C ASN A 87 27.57 6.24 16.62
N ASP A 88 26.28 5.97 16.78
CA ASP A 88 25.79 4.59 16.70
C ASP A 88 25.75 4.13 15.24
N THR A 89 26.80 3.42 14.85
CA THR A 89 26.96 2.73 13.57
C THR A 89 25.87 1.66 13.33
N ARG A 90 24.90 1.50 14.24
CA ARG A 90 23.76 0.59 14.18
C ARG A 90 22.51 1.16 13.49
N VAL A 91 22.55 2.36 12.92
CA VAL A 91 21.48 2.92 12.05
C VAL A 91 21.72 2.53 10.58
N GLN A 92 21.88 1.23 10.29
CA GLN A 92 22.10 0.73 8.91
C GLN A 92 20.93 -0.09 8.35
N ASN A 93 19.88 -0.36 9.14
CA ASN A 93 18.77 -1.22 8.69
C ASN A 93 17.43 -0.49 8.75
N SER A 94 16.67 -0.52 7.65
CA SER A 94 15.32 0.06 7.54
C SER A 94 14.21 -0.78 8.20
N ALA A 95 14.55 -1.91 8.83
CA ALA A 95 13.57 -2.82 9.39
C ALA A 95 13.14 -2.45 10.82
N ILE A 96 11.83 -2.45 11.07
CA ILE A 96 11.27 -2.28 12.42
C ILE A 96 11.71 -3.43 13.34
N ARG A 97 12.31 -3.06 14.48
CA ARG A 97 12.92 -4.03 15.40
C ARG A 97 11.91 -4.68 16.33
N ASP A 98 10.92 -3.92 16.77
CA ASP A 98 9.90 -4.40 17.71
C ASP A 98 8.94 -5.40 17.02
N PRO A 99 8.91 -6.67 17.48
CA PRO A 99 8.03 -7.70 16.92
C PRO A 99 6.53 -7.38 17.04
N TYR A 100 6.13 -6.49 17.95
CA TYR A 100 4.73 -6.09 18.13
C TYR A 100 4.11 -5.58 16.81
N PHE A 101 4.89 -4.81 16.05
CA PHE A 101 4.49 -4.24 14.77
C PHE A 101 4.64 -5.20 13.58
N ARG A 102 4.97 -6.48 13.78
CA ARG A 102 5.08 -7.44 12.67
C ARG A 102 3.74 -8.11 12.41
N TRP A 103 3.45 -8.43 11.16
CA TRP A 103 2.31 -9.30 10.85
C TRP A 103 2.58 -10.72 11.39
N PRO A 104 1.57 -11.38 11.99
CA PRO A 104 1.76 -12.70 12.59
C PRO A 104 2.13 -13.73 11.53
N LYS A 105 3.11 -14.57 11.85
CA LYS A 105 3.52 -15.70 11.02
C LYS A 105 2.70 -16.93 11.42
N VAL A 106 2.07 -17.59 10.45
CA VAL A 106 1.33 -18.85 10.61
C VAL A 106 2.09 -19.94 9.86
N GLY A 107 2.74 -20.84 10.61
CA GLY A 107 3.69 -21.79 10.04
C GLY A 107 4.84 -21.05 9.33
N ASP A 108 4.93 -21.23 8.01
CA ASP A 108 5.95 -20.59 7.18
C ASP A 108 5.50 -19.34 6.42
N LEU A 109 4.24 -18.93 6.59
CA LEU A 109 3.64 -17.84 5.83
C LEU A 109 3.25 -16.66 6.72
N VAL A 110 3.20 -15.48 6.13
CA VAL A 110 2.65 -14.26 6.75
C VAL A 110 1.47 -13.81 5.92
N GLU A 111 0.27 -13.96 6.45
CA GLU A 111 -0.95 -13.48 5.78
C GLU A 111 -1.23 -12.02 6.15
N ILE A 112 -1.42 -11.18 5.14
CA ILE A 112 -1.78 -9.78 5.28
C ILE A 112 -3.15 -9.59 4.63
N PRO A 113 -4.22 -9.57 5.43
CA PRO A 113 -5.55 -9.25 4.94
C PRO A 113 -5.61 -7.83 4.38
N PHE A 114 -6.27 -7.63 3.24
CA PHE A 114 -6.45 -6.29 2.68
C PHE A 114 -7.83 -6.05 2.07
N VAL A 115 -8.19 -4.78 1.96
CA VAL A 115 -9.35 -4.25 1.23
C VAL A 115 -8.85 -3.15 0.28
N LEU A 116 -9.36 -3.16 -0.94
CA LEU A 116 -9.16 -2.07 -1.90
C LEU A 116 -10.34 -1.11 -1.82
N GLY A 117 -10.06 0.18 -1.70
CA GLY A 117 -11.07 1.23 -1.83
C GLY A 117 -11.85 1.12 -3.14
N ASN A 118 -13.08 1.63 -3.17
CA ASN A 118 -13.96 1.50 -4.33
C ASN A 118 -13.60 2.45 -5.48
N THR A 119 -12.67 3.38 -5.27
CA THR A 119 -12.31 4.44 -6.21
C THR A 119 -11.27 4.03 -7.26
N TYR A 120 -10.66 2.84 -7.13
CA TYR A 120 -9.66 2.36 -8.10
C TYR A 120 -10.30 1.81 -9.38
N SER A 121 -9.73 2.21 -10.52
CA SER A 121 -10.05 1.65 -11.83
C SER A 121 -9.65 0.17 -11.92
N TYR A 122 -10.11 -0.50 -12.98
CA TYR A 122 -9.72 -1.89 -13.24
C TYR A 122 -8.21 -2.02 -13.44
N GLU A 123 -7.62 -1.11 -14.22
CA GLU A 123 -6.19 -1.06 -14.54
C GLU A 123 -5.35 -0.86 -13.28
N GLN A 124 -5.75 0.08 -12.40
CA GLN A 124 -5.09 0.32 -11.13
C GLN A 124 -5.13 -0.93 -10.24
N ARG A 125 -6.27 -1.63 -10.16
CA ARG A 125 -6.38 -2.88 -9.39
C ARG A 125 -5.47 -3.97 -9.95
N VAL A 126 -5.36 -4.09 -11.27
CA VAL A 126 -4.44 -5.04 -11.92
C VAL A 126 -2.99 -4.75 -11.51
N ILE A 127 -2.56 -3.47 -11.55
CA ILE A 127 -1.20 -3.07 -11.14
C ILE A 127 -0.95 -3.42 -9.67
N MET A 128 -1.91 -3.13 -8.78
CA MET A 128 -1.80 -3.47 -7.35
C MET A 128 -1.67 -4.98 -7.12
N HIS A 129 -2.49 -5.79 -7.80
CA HIS A 129 -2.39 -7.24 -7.71
C HIS A 129 -1.07 -7.78 -8.27
N LYS A 130 -0.54 -7.21 -9.37
CA LYS A 130 0.80 -7.54 -9.89
C LYS A 130 1.90 -7.24 -8.86
N ALA A 131 1.86 -6.07 -8.22
CA ALA A 131 2.82 -5.72 -7.17
C ALA A 131 2.75 -6.68 -5.96
N MET A 132 1.54 -7.03 -5.51
CA MET A 132 1.34 -8.03 -4.45
C MET A 132 1.88 -9.41 -4.84
N ALA A 133 1.69 -9.83 -6.10
CA ALA A 133 2.21 -11.08 -6.62
C ALA A 133 3.75 -11.09 -6.66
N HIS A 134 4.37 -9.96 -7.05
CA HIS A 134 5.82 -9.81 -7.06
C HIS A 134 6.42 -10.01 -5.66
N ILE A 135 5.79 -9.44 -4.62
CA ILE A 135 6.19 -9.65 -3.21
C ILE A 135 6.03 -11.12 -2.81
N ARG A 136 4.91 -11.74 -3.18
CA ARG A 136 4.62 -13.16 -2.90
C ARG A 136 5.68 -14.11 -3.47
N GLN A 137 6.21 -13.80 -4.66
CA GLN A 137 7.20 -14.65 -5.32
C GLN A 137 8.56 -14.67 -4.60
N LYS A 138 8.93 -13.57 -3.92
CA LYS A 138 10.26 -13.40 -3.31
C LYS A 138 10.27 -13.55 -1.79
N THR A 139 9.10 -13.66 -1.16
CA THR A 139 8.96 -13.64 0.29
C THR A 139 7.91 -14.65 0.78
N CYS A 140 7.79 -14.81 2.10
CA CYS A 140 6.71 -15.57 2.73
C CYS A 140 5.39 -14.78 2.89
N ILE A 141 5.33 -13.52 2.42
CA ILE A 141 4.17 -12.65 2.57
C ILE A 141 3.08 -13.04 1.55
N ARG A 142 1.84 -13.12 2.02
CA ARG A 142 0.65 -13.46 1.24
C ARG A 142 -0.44 -12.42 1.49
N PHE A 143 -0.70 -11.57 0.50
CA PHE A 143 -1.85 -10.67 0.53
C PHE A 143 -3.13 -11.48 0.27
N VAL A 144 -4.10 -11.39 1.18
CA VAL A 144 -5.35 -12.15 1.09
C VAL A 144 -6.57 -11.21 1.21
N PRO A 145 -7.69 -11.48 0.52
CA PRO A 145 -8.91 -10.71 0.71
C PRO A 145 -9.36 -10.74 2.18
N LYS A 146 -9.70 -9.57 2.74
CA LYS A 146 -10.22 -9.47 4.10
C LYS A 146 -11.49 -10.32 4.28
N ARG A 147 -11.55 -11.08 5.37
CA ARG A 147 -12.71 -11.87 5.84
C ARG A 147 -13.19 -11.33 7.19
N SER A 148 -14.36 -11.77 7.64
CA SER A 148 -14.99 -11.29 8.88
C SER A 148 -14.19 -11.60 10.16
N ASN A 149 -13.35 -12.63 10.14
CA ASN A 149 -12.51 -13.04 11.26
C ASN A 149 -11.17 -12.28 11.34
N HIS A 150 -10.82 -11.49 10.33
CA HIS A 150 -9.57 -10.71 10.35
C HIS A 150 -9.75 -9.45 11.20
N LYS A 151 -9.07 -9.43 12.36
CA LYS A 151 -9.09 -8.29 13.28
C LYS A 151 -8.20 -7.14 12.83
N ASP A 152 -7.08 -7.44 12.19
CA ASP A 152 -6.14 -6.48 11.61
C ASP A 152 -6.11 -6.69 10.09
N TYR A 153 -6.21 -5.61 9.32
CA TYR A 153 -6.12 -5.64 7.87
C TYR A 153 -5.65 -4.29 7.33
N ILE A 154 -5.12 -4.28 6.12
CA ILE A 154 -4.75 -3.05 5.42
C ILE A 154 -5.94 -2.58 4.59
N VAL A 155 -6.22 -1.27 4.61
CA VAL A 155 -7.12 -0.67 3.64
C VAL A 155 -6.31 0.21 2.72
N ILE A 156 -6.21 -0.19 1.46
CA ILE A 156 -5.53 0.61 0.45
C ILE A 156 -6.57 1.57 -0.10
N ARG A 157 -6.38 2.86 0.14
CA ARG A 157 -7.32 3.93 -0.22
C ARG A 157 -6.66 4.88 -1.20
N ASN A 158 -7.43 5.35 -2.17
CA ASN A 158 -7.00 6.45 -3.00
C ASN A 158 -7.24 7.75 -2.21
N THR A 159 -6.20 8.23 -1.53
CA THR A 159 -6.19 9.54 -0.91
C THR A 159 -5.61 10.52 -1.92
N LYS A 160 -6.34 11.62 -2.19
CA LYS A 160 -5.90 12.62 -3.15
C LYS A 160 -4.51 13.13 -2.74
N ASN A 161 -3.57 13.10 -3.68
CA ASN A 161 -2.22 13.67 -3.56
C ASN A 161 -1.46 13.16 -2.32
N SER A 162 -1.58 11.88 -1.97
CA SER A 162 -0.78 11.25 -0.91
C SER A 162 -0.47 9.79 -1.22
N CYS A 163 0.81 9.45 -1.26
CA CYS A 163 1.32 8.10 -1.17
C CYS A 163 1.98 7.95 0.20
N SER A 164 1.25 7.38 1.15
CA SER A 164 1.76 7.20 2.50
C SER A 164 1.27 5.88 3.09
N SER A 165 2.04 5.36 4.03
CA SER A 165 1.67 4.15 4.75
C SER A 165 2.20 4.15 6.16
N SER A 166 1.64 3.29 6.98
CA SER A 166 2.23 2.95 8.25
C SER A 166 3.27 1.84 8.11
N VAL A 167 4.35 1.95 8.87
CA VAL A 167 5.38 0.91 9.03
C VAL A 167 4.88 -0.13 10.04
N GLY A 168 4.59 -1.33 9.52
CA GLY A 168 4.19 -2.49 10.31
C GLY A 168 2.68 -2.65 10.51
N ARG A 169 2.30 -3.59 11.37
CA ARG A 169 0.93 -3.90 11.80
C ARG A 169 0.58 -3.03 13.00
N ILE A 170 -0.27 -2.03 12.76
CA ILE A 170 -0.61 -1.01 13.76
C ILE A 170 -1.92 -1.34 14.52
N GLY A 171 -2.76 -2.18 13.92
CA GLY A 171 -4.09 -2.53 14.42
C GLY A 171 -5.17 -1.55 13.94
N ASN A 172 -6.40 -2.04 13.74
CA ASN A 172 -7.50 -1.20 13.25
C ASN A 172 -7.98 -0.16 14.27
N GLU A 173 -7.86 -0.46 15.56
CA GLU A 173 -8.33 0.41 16.65
C GLU A 173 -7.68 1.80 16.64
N LYS A 174 -6.52 1.97 15.99
CA LYS A 174 -5.84 3.27 15.89
C LYS A 174 -6.28 4.14 14.70
N TYR A 175 -7.15 3.64 13.82
CA TYR A 175 -7.62 4.34 12.62
C TYR A 175 -9.12 4.65 12.62
N ASP A 176 -9.88 4.14 13.60
CA ASP A 176 -11.32 4.38 13.71
C ASP A 176 -11.67 5.74 14.39
N ASP A 177 -10.66 6.54 14.77
CA ASP A 177 -10.78 7.86 15.42
C ASP A 177 -10.43 9.06 14.51
N VAL A 178 -10.39 8.90 13.17
CA VAL A 178 -10.15 10.00 12.21
C VAL A 178 -11.34 10.22 11.28
#